data_AF-A0A6A8QBW8-F1
#
_entry.id   AF-A0A6A8QBW8-F1
#
_cell.length_a   1.000
_cell.length_b   1.000
_cell.length_c   1.000
_cell.angle_alpha   90.00
_cell.angle_beta   90.00
_cell.angle_gamma   90.00
#
_symmetry.space_group_name_H-M   'P 1'
#
loop_
_entity.id
_entity.type
_entity.pdbx_description
1 polymer ?
#
loop_
_entity_poly.entity_id
_entity_poly.type
_entity_poly.pdbx_seq_one_letter_code
_entity_poly.pdbx_strand_id
1 'polypeptide(L)'
;MRDEGTLPSRLAARLAAAGRPCRVINGAQLGSVSGQDLLSLMLWLQGGRRPAVVVMMPGFNDVFSAELNGRAGLPHKEWHRRSEFNIQLSQRRLLAALLRNSGLGRLILGYETEAPDRRVVRPDTDALAERTAAILDVNLRCARALAAEFGCHLLAFWHPHLFAKQTPTPYERVWRDSIAFGRPLYEAVERRLPRDGTLTDLGGLFAADIGPTFLDYAHPGEIANDRLAHVIADHVLRSLGSIPVAKETVPC
;
A
#
# COMPACT_ATOMS: atom_id res chain seq x y z
N MET A 1 -4.65 -10.72 -14.93
CA MET A 1 -3.78 -11.51 -14.03
C MET A 1 -4.57 -12.71 -13.55
N ARG A 2 -3.98 -13.90 -13.60
CA ARG A 2 -4.59 -15.12 -13.04
C ARG A 2 -4.36 -15.18 -11.53
N ASP A 3 -5.22 -15.89 -10.80
CA ASP A 3 -5.08 -16.03 -9.35
C ASP A 3 -3.73 -16.65 -8.94
N GLU A 4 -3.29 -17.67 -9.67
CA GLU A 4 -1.95 -18.30 -9.53
C GLU A 4 -0.79 -17.33 -9.79
N GLY A 5 -1.04 -16.23 -10.50
CA GLY A 5 -0.07 -15.18 -10.83
C GLY A 5 0.05 -14.09 -9.76
N THR A 6 -0.77 -14.14 -8.71
CA THR A 6 -0.75 -13.14 -7.64
C THR A 6 0.38 -13.39 -6.64
N LEU A 7 0.85 -12.33 -6.00
CA LEU A 7 1.89 -12.43 -4.97
C LEU A 7 1.55 -13.42 -3.83
N PRO A 8 0.32 -13.43 -3.25
CA PRO A 8 -0.06 -14.40 -2.23
C PRO A 8 0.05 -15.86 -2.70
N SER A 9 -0.45 -16.17 -3.89
CA SER A 9 -0.41 -17.53 -4.45
C SER A 9 1.03 -17.98 -4.73
N ARG A 10 1.87 -17.08 -5.27
CA ARG A 10 3.30 -17.34 -5.51
C ARG A 10 4.09 -17.52 -4.21
N LEU A 11 3.76 -16.76 -3.16
CA LEU A 11 4.36 -16.90 -1.84
C LEU A 11 3.97 -18.24 -1.20
N ALA A 12 2.69 -18.61 -1.23
CA ALA A 12 2.20 -19.87 -0.70
C ALA A 12 2.87 -21.07 -1.39
N ALA A 13 2.94 -21.06 -2.73
CA ALA A 13 3.60 -22.10 -3.51
C ALA A 13 5.09 -22.25 -3.14
N ARG A 14 5.81 -21.14 -2.95
CA ARG A 14 7.21 -21.16 -2.53
C ARG A 14 7.42 -21.71 -1.14
N LEU A 15 6.60 -21.29 -0.18
CA LEU A 15 6.70 -21.78 1.19
C LEU A 15 6.37 -23.28 1.26
N ALA A 16 5.39 -23.75 0.48
CA ALA A 16 5.11 -25.18 0.34
C ALA A 16 6.29 -25.95 -0.27
N ALA A 17 6.90 -25.44 -1.35
CA ALA A 17 8.09 -26.05 -1.96
C ALA A 17 9.30 -26.10 -1.01
N ALA A 18 9.40 -25.16 -0.08
CA ALA A 18 10.41 -25.15 0.98
C ALA A 18 10.06 -26.01 2.22
N GLY A 19 9.01 -26.85 2.14
CA GLY A 19 8.60 -27.74 3.23
C GLY A 19 7.86 -27.03 4.38
N ARG A 20 7.35 -25.82 4.15
CA ARG A 20 6.58 -25.02 5.12
C ARG A 20 5.24 -24.60 4.52
N PRO A 21 4.34 -25.55 4.18
CA PRO A 21 3.04 -25.20 3.63
C PRO A 21 2.25 -24.34 4.62
N CYS A 22 1.76 -23.19 4.15
CA CYS A 22 1.02 -22.25 4.98
C CYS A 22 -0.13 -21.61 4.21
N ARG A 23 -1.18 -21.19 4.94
CA ARG A 23 -2.26 -20.40 4.37
C ARG A 23 -1.84 -18.93 4.29
N VAL A 24 -1.63 -18.43 3.08
CA VAL A 24 -1.40 -17.00 2.83
C VAL A 24 -2.73 -16.32 2.58
N ILE A 25 -3.05 -15.27 3.33
CA ILE A 25 -4.28 -14.51 3.21
C ILE A 25 -3.92 -13.10 2.72
N ASN A 26 -4.49 -12.69 1.60
CA ASN A 26 -4.33 -11.31 1.13
C ASN A 26 -5.18 -10.37 2.00
N GLY A 27 -4.52 -9.50 2.76
CA GLY A 27 -5.17 -8.42 3.52
C GLY A 27 -5.18 -7.08 2.79
N ALA A 28 -4.51 -6.96 1.64
CA ALA A 28 -4.35 -5.68 0.95
C ALA A 28 -5.69 -5.15 0.44
N GLN A 29 -5.87 -3.83 0.53
CA GLN A 29 -7.03 -3.10 0.02
C GLN A 29 -6.57 -2.01 -0.96
N LEU A 30 -7.42 -1.73 -1.95
CA LEU A 30 -7.12 -0.72 -2.96
C LEU A 30 -6.90 0.65 -2.30
N GLY A 31 -5.74 1.27 -2.57
CA GLY A 31 -5.40 2.59 -2.04
C GLY A 31 -5.17 2.64 -0.52
N SER A 32 -4.99 1.48 0.13
CA SER A 32 -4.68 1.41 1.56
C SER A 32 -3.31 2.02 1.85
N VAL A 33 -3.24 2.85 2.90
CA VAL A 33 -1.99 3.40 3.45
C VAL A 33 -1.62 2.67 4.75
N SER A 34 -0.38 2.82 5.22
CA SER A 34 0.12 2.14 6.43
C SER A 34 -0.77 2.26 7.66
N GLY A 35 -1.46 3.40 7.84
CA GLY A 35 -2.42 3.60 8.93
C GLY A 35 -3.65 2.70 8.82
N GLN A 36 -4.19 2.49 7.62
CA GLN A 36 -5.30 1.56 7.38
C GLN A 36 -4.86 0.10 7.54
N ASP A 37 -3.64 -0.22 7.14
CA ASP A 37 -3.08 -1.57 7.30
C ASP A 37 -2.87 -1.89 8.79
N LEU A 38 -2.38 -0.94 9.59
CA LEU A 38 -2.28 -1.06 11.05
C LEU A 38 -3.66 -1.31 11.70
N LEU A 39 -4.67 -0.51 11.33
CA LEU A 39 -6.03 -0.71 11.83
C LEU A 39 -6.59 -2.08 11.43
N SER A 40 -6.31 -2.53 10.21
CA SER A 40 -6.74 -3.85 9.73
C SER A 40 -6.10 -4.98 10.54
N LEU A 41 -4.80 -4.85 10.87
CA LEU A 41 -4.12 -5.80 11.75
C LEU A 41 -4.78 -5.84 13.13
N MET A 42 -5.07 -4.69 13.74
CA MET A 42 -5.76 -4.63 15.05
C MET A 42 -7.10 -5.36 15.00
N LEU A 43 -7.92 -5.09 13.98
CA LEU A 43 -9.23 -5.72 13.82
C LEU A 43 -9.12 -7.24 13.61
N TRP A 44 -8.11 -7.71 12.86
CA TRP A 44 -7.86 -9.15 12.69
C TRP A 44 -7.50 -9.83 14.01
N LEU A 45 -6.62 -9.21 14.81
CA LEU A 45 -6.21 -9.74 16.11
C LEU A 45 -7.38 -9.75 17.11
N GLN A 46 -8.20 -8.69 17.13
CA GLN A 46 -9.43 -8.61 17.93
C GLN A 46 -10.43 -9.70 17.54
N GLY A 47 -10.58 -9.99 16.24
CA GLY A 47 -11.40 -11.08 15.72
C GLY A 47 -10.85 -12.49 15.97
N GLY A 48 -9.83 -12.63 16.81
CA GLY A 48 -9.25 -13.93 17.20
C GLY A 48 -8.27 -14.53 16.19
N ARG A 49 -7.91 -13.83 15.11
CA ARG A 49 -6.88 -14.33 14.18
C ARG A 49 -5.51 -14.31 14.86
N ARG A 50 -4.72 -15.36 14.62
CA ARG A 50 -3.35 -15.51 15.14
C ARG A 50 -2.42 -15.93 14.00
N PRO A 51 -2.01 -15.00 13.12
CA PRO A 51 -1.03 -15.33 12.08
C PRO A 51 0.35 -15.58 12.72
N ALA A 52 1.16 -16.48 12.16
CA ALA A 52 2.56 -16.62 12.58
C ALA A 52 3.42 -15.46 12.07
N VAL A 53 3.10 -14.96 10.88
CA VAL A 53 3.81 -13.86 10.21
C VAL A 53 2.80 -12.91 9.59
N VAL A 54 3.05 -11.62 9.75
CA VAL A 54 2.34 -10.51 9.09
C VAL A 54 3.33 -9.85 8.13
N VAL A 55 2.92 -9.71 6.87
CA VAL A 55 3.69 -9.01 5.84
C VAL A 55 2.99 -7.69 5.54
N MET A 56 3.68 -6.57 5.75
CA MET A 56 3.21 -5.23 5.36
C MET A 56 4.08 -4.69 4.23
N MET A 57 3.46 -4.08 3.23
CA MET A 57 4.16 -3.51 2.09
C MET A 57 3.80 -2.03 1.89
N PRO A 58 4.25 -1.13 2.77
CA PRO A 58 3.96 0.29 2.65
C PRO A 58 4.68 0.92 1.45
N GLY A 59 4.25 2.14 1.11
CA GLY A 59 5.07 3.07 0.33
C GLY A 59 4.31 3.85 -0.71
N PHE A 60 3.95 3.22 -1.84
CA PHE A 60 3.32 3.95 -2.94
C PHE A 60 2.06 4.70 -2.53
N ASN A 61 1.14 4.04 -1.85
CA ASN A 61 -0.09 4.68 -1.40
C ASN A 61 0.16 5.73 -0.31
N ASP A 62 1.08 5.51 0.63
CA ASP A 62 1.41 6.47 1.69
C ASP A 62 1.88 7.80 1.11
N VAL A 63 2.81 7.74 0.14
CA VAL A 63 3.36 8.91 -0.53
C VAL A 63 2.31 9.58 -1.41
N PHE A 64 1.66 8.83 -2.31
CA PHE A 64 0.71 9.44 -3.25
C PHE A 64 -0.55 9.97 -2.56
N SER A 65 -0.99 9.34 -1.46
CA SER A 65 -2.04 9.91 -0.64
C SER A 65 -1.61 11.22 0.01
N ALA A 66 -0.37 11.31 0.52
CA ALA A 66 0.16 12.54 1.09
C ALA A 66 0.25 13.66 0.03
N GLU A 67 0.77 13.35 -1.16
CA GLU A 67 0.88 14.28 -2.29
C GLU A 67 -0.50 14.81 -2.72
N LEU A 68 -1.46 13.92 -2.92
CA LEU A 68 -2.80 14.31 -3.38
C LEU A 68 -3.56 15.13 -2.32
N ASN A 69 -3.42 14.78 -1.04
CA ASN A 69 -4.11 15.49 0.04
C ASN A 69 -3.37 16.76 0.50
N GLY A 70 -2.10 16.94 0.12
CA GLY A 70 -1.21 17.94 0.73
C GLY A 70 -1.00 17.71 2.23
N ARG A 71 -1.21 16.48 2.71
CA ARG A 71 -1.17 16.11 4.14
C ARG A 71 -0.91 14.62 4.31
N ALA A 72 0.11 14.31 5.10
CA ALA A 72 0.49 12.95 5.45
C ALA A 72 -0.54 12.25 6.36
N GLY A 73 -0.60 10.93 6.27
CA GLY A 73 -1.41 10.06 7.12
C GLY A 73 -2.91 10.03 6.81
N LEU A 74 -3.37 10.80 5.81
CA LEU A 74 -4.74 10.67 5.32
C LEU A 74 -4.83 9.51 4.33
N PRO A 75 -5.97 8.79 4.29
CA PRO A 75 -6.11 7.73 3.31
C PRO A 75 -6.47 8.30 1.93
N HIS A 76 -6.31 7.47 0.90
CA HIS A 76 -6.41 7.92 -0.48
C HIS A 76 -7.77 8.54 -0.80
N LYS A 77 -7.79 9.67 -1.54
CA LYS A 77 -9.00 10.43 -1.93
C LYS A 77 -9.89 10.84 -0.75
N GLU A 78 -9.31 11.23 0.38
CA GLU A 78 -10.07 11.65 1.57
C GLU A 78 -11.06 12.79 1.29
N TRP A 79 -10.74 13.68 0.35
CA TRP A 79 -11.66 14.73 -0.08
C TRP A 79 -12.99 14.17 -0.64
N HIS A 80 -12.98 13.01 -1.33
CA HIS A 80 -14.18 12.44 -1.94
C HIS A 80 -15.03 11.84 -0.84
N ARG A 81 -14.42 11.14 0.12
CA ARG A 81 -15.13 10.63 1.30
C ARG A 81 -15.78 11.75 2.11
N ARG A 82 -15.06 12.87 2.33
CA ARG A 82 -15.64 14.04 3.01
C ARG A 82 -16.81 14.62 2.22
N SER A 83 -16.70 14.73 0.90
CA SER A 83 -17.77 15.23 0.03
C SER A 83 -18.99 14.29 0.05
N GLU A 84 -18.79 12.99 -0.13
CA GLU A 84 -19.83 11.96 -0.08
C GLU A 84 -20.55 11.93 1.26
N PHE A 85 -19.81 11.95 2.37
CA PHE A 85 -20.36 12.02 3.72
C PHE A 85 -21.21 13.29 3.91
N ASN A 86 -20.71 14.43 3.47
CA ASN A 86 -21.43 15.71 3.55
C ASN A 86 -22.70 15.74 2.68
N ILE A 87 -22.73 14.98 1.59
CA ILE A 87 -23.91 14.80 0.73
C ILE A 87 -24.93 13.90 1.44
N GLN A 88 -24.49 12.80 2.05
CA GLN A 88 -25.36 11.86 2.78
C GLN A 88 -26.03 12.50 4.01
N LEU A 89 -25.36 13.46 4.66
CA LEU A 89 -25.93 14.17 5.81
C LEU A 89 -27.01 15.21 5.45
N SER A 90 -27.32 15.44 4.17
CA SER A 90 -28.30 16.45 3.77
C SER A 90 -29.10 16.03 2.54
N GLN A 91 -30.41 15.83 2.70
CA GLN A 91 -31.34 15.52 1.61
C GLN A 91 -31.28 16.56 0.47
N ARG A 92 -31.04 17.83 0.81
CA ARG A 92 -30.86 18.91 -0.20
C ARG A 92 -29.58 18.74 -1.00
N ARG A 93 -28.48 18.35 -0.36
CA ARG A 93 -27.19 18.08 -1.05
C ARG A 93 -27.26 16.80 -1.88
N LEU A 94 -27.97 15.78 -1.40
CA LEU A 94 -28.25 14.56 -2.15
C LEU A 94 -29.07 14.86 -3.41
N LEU A 95 -30.17 15.61 -3.28
CA LEU A 95 -31.01 15.98 -4.43
C LEU A 95 -30.24 16.85 -5.43
N ALA A 96 -29.43 17.80 -4.95
CA ALA A 96 -28.55 18.60 -5.81
C ALA A 96 -27.49 17.76 -6.52
N ALA A 97 -26.90 16.76 -5.87
CA ALA A 97 -25.96 15.84 -6.48
C ALA A 97 -26.62 14.95 -7.54
N LEU A 98 -27.83 14.44 -7.28
CA LEU A 98 -28.62 13.67 -8.25
C LEU A 98 -29.01 14.52 -9.47
N LEU A 99 -29.45 15.77 -9.25
CA LEU A 99 -29.76 16.69 -10.35
C LEU A 99 -28.51 17.00 -11.18
N ARG A 100 -27.37 17.35 -10.55
CA ARG A 100 -26.09 17.59 -11.26
C ARG A 100 -25.61 16.37 -12.05
N ASN A 101 -25.84 15.16 -11.55
CA ASN A 101 -25.45 13.92 -12.23
C ASN A 101 -26.48 13.40 -13.24
N SER A 102 -27.67 13.99 -13.31
CA SER A 102 -28.69 13.65 -14.30
C SER A 102 -28.39 14.26 -15.67
N GLY A 103 -28.81 13.59 -16.75
CA GLY A 103 -28.62 14.09 -18.12
C GLY A 103 -29.27 15.46 -18.37
N LEU A 104 -30.44 15.71 -17.78
CA LEU A 104 -31.14 17.00 -17.82
C LEU A 104 -30.40 18.09 -17.03
N GLY A 105 -29.90 17.77 -15.84
CA GLY A 105 -29.12 18.73 -15.07
C GLY A 105 -27.79 19.08 -15.72
N ARG A 106 -27.14 18.16 -16.42
CA ARG A 106 -25.94 18.45 -17.24
C ARG A 106 -26.23 19.39 -18.40
N LEU A 107 -27.42 19.26 -19.01
CA LEU A 107 -27.87 20.11 -20.11
C LEU A 107 -28.27 21.52 -19.65
N ILE A 108 -28.97 21.62 -18.50
CA ILE A 108 -29.49 22.87 -17.94
C ILE A 108 -28.41 23.69 -17.23
N LEU A 109 -27.51 23.02 -16.50
CA LEU A 109 -26.47 23.69 -15.71
C LEU A 109 -25.21 24.02 -16.52
N GLY A 110 -25.15 23.68 -17.82
CA GLY A 110 -24.04 24.03 -18.71
C GLY A 110 -22.68 23.77 -18.06
N TYR A 111 -22.36 22.52 -17.75
CA TYR A 111 -21.19 22.25 -16.92
C TYR A 111 -19.88 22.30 -17.74
N GLU A 112 -19.18 23.43 -17.70
CA GLU A 112 -17.73 23.38 -17.52
C GLU A 112 -17.48 22.79 -16.13
N THR A 113 -16.66 21.74 -16.04
CA THR A 113 -16.24 21.21 -14.75
C THR A 113 -15.27 22.20 -14.12
N GLU A 114 -15.78 23.22 -13.45
CA GLU A 114 -14.97 23.96 -12.49
C GLU A 114 -14.51 22.96 -11.42
N ALA A 115 -13.26 22.53 -11.56
CA ALA A 115 -12.54 21.86 -10.51
C ALA A 115 -12.61 22.77 -9.27
N PRO A 116 -12.93 22.24 -8.07
CA PRO A 116 -12.98 23.06 -6.86
C PRO A 116 -11.71 23.90 -6.75
N ASP A 117 -11.89 25.20 -6.50
CA ASP A 117 -10.85 26.22 -6.44
C ASP A 117 -9.62 25.69 -5.71
N ARG A 118 -8.59 25.43 -6.50
CA ARG A 118 -7.47 24.53 -6.19
C ARG A 118 -6.37 25.30 -5.47
N ARG A 119 -6.72 26.12 -4.47
CA ARG A 119 -5.75 26.67 -3.53
C ARG A 119 -5.32 25.60 -2.52
N VAL A 120 -4.87 24.46 -3.02
CA VAL A 120 -3.98 23.58 -2.25
C VAL A 120 -2.67 24.36 -2.23
N VAL A 121 -2.42 25.07 -1.13
CA VAL A 121 -1.05 25.46 -0.79
C VAL A 121 -0.29 24.15 -0.78
N ARG A 122 0.49 23.90 -1.85
CA ARG A 122 1.30 22.69 -1.91
C ARG A 122 2.24 22.81 -0.72
N PRO A 123 2.14 21.90 0.27
CA PRO A 123 3.08 21.93 1.37
C PRO A 123 4.48 21.79 0.79
N ASP A 124 5.46 22.39 1.46
CA ASP A 124 6.85 22.16 1.16
C ASP A 124 7.11 20.64 1.07
N THR A 125 7.71 20.20 -0.04
CA THR A 125 7.92 18.78 -0.34
C THR A 125 8.76 18.12 0.74
N ASP A 126 9.76 18.83 1.28
CA ASP A 126 10.61 18.29 2.34
C ASP A 126 9.86 18.14 3.66
N ALA A 127 9.10 19.16 4.08
CA ALA A 127 8.24 19.06 5.27
C ALA A 127 7.16 17.97 5.12
N LEU A 128 6.58 17.79 3.93
CA LEU A 128 5.60 16.73 3.68
C LEU A 128 6.27 15.35 3.68
N ALA A 129 7.48 15.23 3.12
CA ALA A 129 8.25 13.99 3.13
C ALA A 129 8.62 13.56 4.55
N GLU A 130 9.10 14.51 5.36
CA GLU A 130 9.43 14.28 6.77
C GLU A 130 8.22 13.74 7.54
N ARG A 131 7.07 14.41 7.42
CA ARG A 131 5.83 13.97 8.09
C ARG A 131 5.35 12.61 7.59
N THR A 132 5.46 12.35 6.29
CA THR A 132 5.06 11.06 5.69
C THR A 132 5.94 9.93 6.20
N ALA A 133 7.26 10.11 6.20
CA ALA A 133 8.19 9.13 6.75
C ALA A 133 7.98 8.91 8.26
N ALA A 134 7.76 9.97 9.03
CA ALA A 134 7.53 9.89 10.48
C ALA A 134 6.23 9.12 10.82
N ILE A 135 5.14 9.36 10.10
CA ILE A 135 3.87 8.62 10.29
C ILE A 135 4.04 7.16 9.93
N LEU A 136 4.73 6.87 8.81
CA LEU A 136 5.03 5.50 8.41
C LEU A 136 5.83 4.77 9.50
N ASP A 137 6.91 5.38 10.00
CA ASP A 137 7.74 4.80 11.06
C ASP A 137 6.91 4.51 12.33
N VAL A 138 6.12 5.47 12.79
CA VAL A 138 5.23 5.29 13.95
C VAL A 138 4.25 4.13 13.71
N ASN A 139 3.63 4.04 12.54
CA ASN A 139 2.70 2.97 12.21
C ASN A 139 3.37 1.60 12.22
N LEU A 140 4.59 1.48 11.66
CA LEU A 140 5.35 0.23 11.65
C LEU A 140 5.80 -0.18 13.06
N ARG A 141 6.21 0.77 13.90
CA ARG A 141 6.55 0.49 15.31
C ARG A 141 5.33 0.00 16.09
N CYS A 142 4.17 0.64 15.91
CA CYS A 142 2.91 0.19 16.50
C CYS A 142 2.52 -1.21 16.02
N ALA A 143 2.60 -1.46 14.71
CA ALA A 143 2.31 -2.77 14.14
C ALA A 143 3.25 -3.85 14.69
N ARG A 144 4.54 -3.53 14.88
CA ARG A 144 5.52 -4.47 15.43
C ARG A 144 5.24 -4.76 16.89
N ALA A 145 4.91 -3.75 17.69
CA ALA A 145 4.56 -3.94 19.10
C ALA A 145 3.32 -4.83 19.24
N LEU A 146 2.28 -4.58 18.45
CA LEU A 146 1.10 -5.43 18.38
C LEU A 146 1.44 -6.86 17.93
N ALA A 147 2.26 -7.01 16.90
CA ALA A 147 2.65 -8.32 16.41
C ALA A 147 3.38 -9.13 17.49
N ALA A 148 4.35 -8.50 18.18
CA ALA A 148 5.10 -9.11 19.26
C ALA A 148 4.21 -9.54 20.44
N GLU A 149 3.27 -8.67 20.86
CA GLU A 149 2.31 -8.97 21.94
C GLU A 149 1.45 -10.22 21.62
N PHE A 150 1.09 -10.40 20.36
CA PHE A 150 0.27 -11.54 19.92
C PHE A 150 1.10 -12.73 19.40
N GLY A 151 2.42 -12.73 19.63
CA GLY A 151 3.31 -13.84 19.28
C GLY A 151 3.51 -14.04 17.78
N CYS A 152 3.43 -12.99 16.98
CA CYS A 152 3.65 -13.04 15.53
C CYS A 152 4.81 -12.15 15.07
N HIS A 153 5.47 -12.55 13.98
CA HIS A 153 6.52 -11.75 13.38
C HIS A 153 5.95 -10.75 12.38
N LEU A 154 6.34 -9.48 12.51
CA LEU A 154 6.08 -8.47 11.49
C LEU A 154 7.27 -8.35 10.54
N LEU A 155 7.02 -8.56 9.25
CA LEU A 155 7.94 -8.26 8.16
C LEU A 155 7.40 -7.08 7.36
N ALA A 156 8.18 -6.01 7.23
CA ALA A 156 7.80 -4.83 6.47
C ALA A 156 8.73 -4.64 5.27
N PHE A 157 8.16 -4.38 4.09
CA PHE A 157 8.91 -4.20 2.85
C PHE A 157 8.51 -2.89 2.17
N TRP A 158 9.48 -2.00 1.91
CA TRP A 158 9.23 -0.84 1.06
C TRP A 158 8.92 -1.31 -0.36
N HIS A 159 7.74 -0.96 -0.86
CA HIS A 159 7.20 -1.55 -2.08
C HIS A 159 8.03 -1.20 -3.34
N PRO A 160 8.31 -2.16 -4.26
CA PRO A 160 8.95 -1.86 -5.55
C PRO A 160 8.14 -0.85 -6.37
N HIS A 161 8.77 0.06 -7.08
CA HIS A 161 8.03 1.11 -7.79
C HIS A 161 8.65 1.46 -9.13
N LEU A 162 7.82 1.97 -10.04
CA LEU A 162 8.21 2.23 -11.41
C LEU A 162 9.26 3.36 -11.54
N PHE A 163 9.37 4.25 -10.56
CA PHE A 163 10.39 5.31 -10.58
C PHE A 163 11.83 4.79 -10.50
N ALA A 164 12.05 3.63 -9.88
CA ALA A 164 13.37 3.02 -9.75
C ALA A 164 13.83 2.26 -11.02
N LYS A 165 12.91 1.97 -11.95
CA LYS A 165 13.23 1.25 -13.20
C LYS A 165 14.03 2.15 -14.15
N GLN A 166 15.23 1.71 -14.52
CA GLN A 166 16.15 2.44 -15.39
C GLN A 166 15.67 2.47 -16.84
N THR A 167 15.12 1.35 -17.32
CA THR A 167 14.68 1.20 -18.72
C THR A 167 13.24 0.70 -18.78
N PRO A 168 12.23 1.53 -18.47
CA PRO A 168 10.84 1.13 -18.63
C PRO A 168 10.47 0.96 -20.10
N THR A 169 9.64 -0.03 -20.36
CA THR A 169 9.02 -0.30 -21.67
C THR A 169 8.18 0.88 -22.15
N PRO A 170 7.80 0.95 -23.44
CA PRO A 170 6.90 2.00 -23.94
C PRO A 170 5.59 2.10 -23.14
N TYR A 171 5.03 0.95 -22.74
CA TYR A 171 3.83 0.87 -21.90
C TYR A 171 4.04 1.49 -20.52
N GLU A 172 5.10 1.07 -19.83
CA GLU A 172 5.41 1.58 -18.49
C GLU A 172 5.76 3.07 -18.50
N ARG A 173 6.37 3.59 -19.58
CA ARG A 173 6.63 5.04 -19.69
C ARG A 173 5.36 5.87 -19.59
N VAL A 174 4.26 5.45 -20.24
CA VAL A 174 2.97 6.13 -20.13
C VAL A 174 2.53 6.23 -18.67
N TRP A 175 2.62 5.13 -17.92
CA TRP A 175 2.27 5.13 -16.50
C TRP A 175 3.21 6.00 -15.67
N ARG A 176 4.53 5.87 -15.87
CA ARG A 176 5.54 6.65 -15.16
C ARG A 176 5.34 8.15 -15.34
N ASP A 177 5.02 8.57 -16.56
CA ASP A 177 4.83 9.98 -16.89
C ASP A 177 3.52 10.49 -16.30
N SER A 178 2.46 9.66 -16.26
CA SER A 178 1.17 10.02 -15.64
C SER A 178 1.27 10.31 -14.13
N ILE A 179 2.26 9.73 -13.44
CA ILE A 179 2.49 9.93 -12.01
C ILE A 179 3.75 10.76 -11.69
N ALA A 180 4.40 11.33 -12.70
CA ALA A 180 5.70 12.00 -12.55
C ALA A 180 5.68 13.14 -11.51
N PHE A 181 4.53 13.79 -11.32
CA PHE A 181 4.36 14.84 -10.32
C PHE A 181 4.67 14.37 -8.87
N GLY A 182 4.42 13.10 -8.55
CA GLY A 182 4.66 12.54 -7.22
C GLY A 182 6.09 12.06 -6.98
N ARG A 183 6.93 12.02 -8.02
CA ARG A 183 8.32 11.54 -7.93
C ARG A 183 9.15 12.31 -6.90
N PRO A 184 9.15 13.65 -6.85
CA PRO A 184 9.97 14.39 -5.89
C PRO A 184 9.64 14.04 -4.44
N LEU A 185 8.34 13.94 -4.10
CA LEU A 185 7.92 13.54 -2.77
C LEU A 185 8.32 12.08 -2.47
N TYR A 186 8.14 11.17 -3.43
CA TYR A 186 8.49 9.77 -3.25
C TYR A 186 9.96 9.57 -2.93
N GLU A 187 10.84 10.16 -3.75
CA GLU A 187 12.29 10.10 -3.54
C GLU A 187 12.71 10.79 -2.23
N ALA A 188 12.03 11.87 -1.84
CA ALA A 188 12.26 12.55 -0.57
C ALA A 188 11.86 11.72 0.65
N VAL A 189 10.76 10.96 0.57
CA VAL A 189 10.34 10.01 1.62
C VAL A 189 11.29 8.83 1.69
N GLU A 190 11.65 8.25 0.54
CA GLU A 190 12.55 7.09 0.47
C GLU A 190 13.92 7.34 1.10
N ARG A 191 14.48 8.55 0.91
CA ARG A 191 15.72 8.97 1.58
C ARG A 191 15.62 9.03 3.11
N ARG A 192 14.41 9.16 3.65
CA ARG A 192 14.13 9.30 5.09
C ARG A 192 13.65 7.99 5.75
N LEU A 193 13.51 6.91 4.97
CA LEU A 193 13.09 5.62 5.52
C LEU A 193 14.12 5.09 6.53
N PRO A 194 13.66 4.38 7.58
CA PRO A 194 14.54 3.81 8.58
C PRO A 194 15.49 2.79 7.93
N ARG A 195 16.77 2.85 8.30
CA ARG A 195 17.85 1.97 7.80
C ARG A 195 18.36 0.99 8.86
N ASP A 196 17.62 0.86 9.95
CA ASP A 196 17.88 0.01 11.12
C ASP A 196 17.40 -1.45 10.94
N GLY A 197 17.05 -1.85 9.71
CA GLY A 197 16.55 -3.18 9.39
C GLY A 197 15.07 -3.40 9.71
N THR A 198 14.36 -2.37 10.18
CA THR A 198 12.93 -2.47 10.51
C THR A 198 12.02 -2.47 9.29
N LEU A 199 12.54 -1.99 8.16
CA LEU A 199 11.88 -1.97 6.85
C LEU A 199 12.89 -2.44 5.81
N THR A 200 12.59 -3.55 5.13
CA THR A 200 13.43 -4.05 4.04
C THR A 200 13.12 -3.27 2.77
N ASP A 201 14.13 -2.61 2.21
CA ASP A 201 13.97 -1.80 1.00
C ASP A 201 13.93 -2.70 -0.26
N LEU A 202 12.77 -2.77 -0.93
CA LEU A 202 12.62 -3.44 -2.22
C LEU A 202 12.36 -2.46 -3.37
N GLY A 203 12.51 -1.15 -3.16
CA GLY A 203 12.23 -0.12 -4.17
C GLY A 203 12.98 -0.37 -5.48
N GLY A 204 14.25 -0.74 -5.37
CA GLY A 204 15.14 -1.05 -6.48
C GLY A 204 15.09 -2.49 -7.02
N LEU A 205 14.19 -3.37 -6.55
CA LEU A 205 14.19 -4.79 -6.89
C LEU A 205 14.15 -5.07 -8.41
N PHE A 206 13.52 -4.18 -9.17
CA PHE A 206 13.34 -4.29 -10.62
C PHE A 206 14.08 -3.19 -11.39
N ALA A 207 15.06 -2.51 -10.77
CA ALA A 207 15.72 -1.34 -11.36
C ALA A 207 16.37 -1.65 -12.73
N ALA A 208 17.03 -2.80 -12.84
CA ALA A 208 17.77 -3.24 -14.02
C ALA A 208 16.92 -4.04 -15.03
N ASP A 209 15.64 -4.27 -14.75
CA ASP A 209 14.78 -5.06 -15.64
C ASP A 209 14.52 -4.30 -16.95
N ILE A 210 14.74 -4.94 -18.09
CA ILE A 210 14.47 -4.37 -19.43
C ILE A 210 13.08 -4.72 -19.97
N GLY A 211 12.48 -5.81 -19.48
CA GLY A 211 11.17 -6.30 -19.91
C GLY A 211 10.00 -5.64 -19.15
N PRO A 212 8.75 -5.97 -19.53
CA PRO A 212 7.57 -5.52 -18.80
C PRO A 212 7.57 -6.10 -17.38
N THR A 213 7.61 -5.21 -16.38
CA THR A 213 7.62 -5.57 -14.96
C THR A 213 6.31 -5.17 -14.29
N PHE A 214 5.81 -3.97 -14.59
CA PHE A 214 4.63 -3.41 -13.94
C PHE A 214 3.41 -3.43 -14.86
N LEU A 215 2.24 -3.73 -14.27
CA LEU A 215 0.93 -3.63 -14.92
C LEU A 215 0.41 -2.18 -14.91
N ASP A 216 0.84 -1.37 -13.95
CA ASP A 216 0.57 0.05 -13.90
C ASP A 216 1.75 0.78 -13.24
N TYR A 217 1.49 1.88 -12.54
CA TYR A 217 2.53 2.64 -11.88
C TYR A 217 3.14 1.99 -10.63
N ALA A 218 2.48 1.01 -10.01
CA ALA A 218 2.93 0.39 -8.77
C ALA A 218 2.74 -1.13 -8.74
N HIS A 219 1.80 -1.72 -9.49
CA HIS A 219 1.48 -3.13 -9.35
C HIS A 219 2.37 -4.01 -10.27
N PRO A 220 3.17 -4.93 -9.71
CA PRO A 220 3.97 -5.88 -10.50
C PRO A 220 3.10 -6.89 -11.27
N GLY A 221 3.56 -7.31 -12.44
CA GLY A 221 2.99 -8.42 -13.23
C GLY A 221 3.38 -9.79 -12.66
N GLU A 222 2.90 -10.87 -13.30
CA GLU A 222 3.08 -12.24 -12.77
C GLU A 222 4.56 -12.66 -12.61
N ILE A 223 5.42 -12.31 -13.57
CA ILE A 223 6.86 -12.61 -13.52
C ILE A 223 7.55 -11.83 -12.38
N ALA A 224 7.16 -10.57 -12.20
CA ALA A 224 7.69 -9.71 -11.14
C ALA A 224 7.19 -10.17 -9.76
N ASN A 225 5.93 -10.58 -9.64
CA ASN A 225 5.37 -11.21 -8.43
C ASN A 225 6.12 -12.46 -8.03
N ASP A 226 6.58 -13.25 -8.99
CA ASP A 226 7.37 -14.45 -8.71
C ASP A 226 8.70 -14.08 -8.02
N ARG A 227 9.45 -13.13 -8.57
CA ARG A 227 10.69 -12.64 -7.93
C ARG A 227 10.44 -11.99 -6.58
N LEU A 228 9.38 -11.21 -6.45
CA LEU A 228 9.00 -10.57 -5.18
C LEU A 228 8.63 -11.62 -4.13
N ALA A 229 7.85 -12.64 -4.49
CA ALA A 229 7.50 -13.76 -3.62
C ALA A 229 8.74 -14.53 -3.16
N HIS A 230 9.76 -14.67 -4.01
CA HIS A 230 11.03 -15.31 -3.63
C HIS A 230 11.71 -14.57 -2.48
N VAL A 231 11.89 -13.26 -2.62
CA VAL A 231 12.53 -12.42 -1.60
C VAL A 231 11.72 -12.44 -0.30
N ILE A 232 10.38 -12.35 -0.38
CA ILE A 232 9.52 -12.41 0.81
C ILE A 232 9.57 -13.79 1.47
N ALA A 233 9.53 -14.87 0.69
CA ALA A 233 9.60 -16.24 1.22
C ALA A 233 10.87 -16.47 2.04
N ASP A 234 12.02 -15.98 1.57
CA ASP A 234 13.28 -16.10 2.29
C ASP A 234 13.23 -15.41 3.66
N HIS A 235 12.60 -14.24 3.75
CA HIS A 235 12.41 -13.53 5.03
C HIS A 235 11.43 -14.26 5.95
N VAL A 236 10.33 -14.78 5.38
CA VAL A 236 9.35 -15.57 6.13
C VAL A 236 10.02 -16.82 6.71
N LEU A 237 10.75 -17.59 5.91
CA LEU A 237 11.44 -18.80 6.36
C LEU A 237 12.47 -18.51 7.46
N ARG A 238 13.27 -17.44 7.31
CA ARG A 238 14.19 -17.00 8.37
C ARG A 238 13.46 -16.66 9.67
N SER A 239 12.36 -15.92 9.58
CA SER A 239 11.56 -15.55 10.76
C SER A 239 10.89 -16.75 11.43
N LEU A 240 10.41 -17.73 10.66
CA LEU A 240 9.81 -18.94 11.22
C LEU A 240 10.86 -19.87 11.86
N GLY A 241 12.11 -19.84 11.37
CA GLY A 241 13.23 -20.55 11.99
C GLY A 241 13.59 -20.03 13.39
N SER A 242 13.22 -18.78 13.72
CA SER A 242 13.40 -18.19 15.05
C SER A 242 12.22 -18.40 16.01
N ILE A 243 11.11 -19.00 15.57
CA ILE A 243 9.98 -19.34 16.44
C ILE A 243 10.18 -20.77 16.97
N PRO A 244 10.35 -20.97 18.30
CA PRO A 244 10.26 -22.30 18.86
C PRO A 244 8.86 -22.86 18.62
N VAL A 245 8.77 -24.05 18.04
CA VAL A 245 7.49 -24.74 17.83
C VAL A 245 6.78 -24.86 19.18
N ALA A 246 5.66 -24.16 19.34
CA ALA A 246 4.81 -24.35 20.50
C ALA A 246 4.38 -25.81 20.52
N LYS A 247 4.76 -26.56 21.56
CA LYS A 247 4.19 -27.87 21.83
C LYS A 247 2.71 -27.64 22.05
N GLU A 248 1.87 -28.14 21.14
CA GLU A 248 0.45 -28.28 21.38
C GLU A 248 0.27 -29.14 22.64
N THR A 249 -0.03 -28.50 23.76
CA THR A 249 -0.62 -29.19 24.90
C THR A 249 -2.07 -29.44 24.55
N VAL A 250 -2.33 -30.62 24.00
CA VAL A 250 -3.69 -31.19 23.94
C VAL A 250 -4.12 -31.42 25.39
N PRO A 251 -5.20 -30.81 25.88
CA PRO A 251 -5.78 -31.19 27.16
C PRO A 251 -6.34 -32.61 27.04
N CYS A 252 -5.94 -33.50 27.95
CA CYS A 252 -6.60 -34.79 28.17
C CYS A 252 -8.04 -34.61 28.64
#